data_AF-A0A4Y2P875-F1
#
_entry.id   AF-A0A4Y2P875-F1
#
_cell.length_a   1.000
_cell.length_b   1.000
_cell.length_c   1.000
_cell.angle_alpha   90.00
_cell.angle_beta   90.00
_cell.angle_gamma   90.00
#
_symmetry.space_group_name_H-M   'P 1'
#
loop_
_entity.id
_entity.type
_entity.pdbx_description
1 polymer ?
#
loop_
_entity_poly.entity_id
_entity_poly.type
_entity_poly.pdbx_seq_one_letter_code
_entity_poly.pdbx_strand_id
1 'polypeptide(L)' 'MNILNKLKSLSVSYRIHLQWIPSHVNIQDNEIADALAKAGADDASVFSAPLTYLELFSRAKSRNKTIWLIPPVHD' A
#
# COMPACT_ATOMS: atom_id res chain seq x y z
N MET A 1 7.80 15.33 -13.97
CA MET A 1 7.67 15.52 -12.50
C MET A 1 8.17 14.25 -11.83
N ASN A 2 9.25 14.30 -11.04
CA ASN A 2 9.83 13.09 -10.44
C ASN A 2 9.08 12.69 -9.15
N ILE A 3 9.23 11.44 -8.73
CA ILE A 3 8.57 10.91 -7.53
C ILE A 3 8.99 11.66 -6.25
N LEU A 4 10.25 12.10 -6.19
CA LEU A 4 10.80 12.87 -5.07
C LEU A 4 10.07 14.20 -4.88
N ASN A 5 9.73 14.90 -5.96
CA ASN A 5 9.02 16.18 -5.90
C ASN A 5 7.58 15.98 -5.41
N LYS A 6 6.94 14.85 -5.74
CA LYS A 6 5.63 14.49 -5.20
C LYS A 6 5.71 14.19 -3.70
N LEU A 7 6.69 13.39 -3.27
CA LEU A 7 6.90 13.08 -1.86
C LEU A 7 7.18 14.33 -1.03
N LYS A 8 8.00 15.26 -1.54
CA LYS A 8 8.24 16.56 -0.90
C LYS A 8 6.97 17.39 -0.76
N SER A 9 6.15 17.46 -1.81
CA SER A 9 4.88 18.20 -1.77
C SER A 9 3.90 17.61 -0.75
N LEU A 10 3.81 16.28 -0.66
CA LEU A 10 2.99 15.58 0.33
C LEU A 10 3.50 15.81 1.76
N SER A 11 4.82 15.73 1.97
CA SER A 11 5.45 16.00 3.26
C SER A 11 5.10 17.40 3.77
N VAL A 12 5.17 18.43 2.90
CA VAL A 12 4.80 19.80 3.25
C VAL A 12 3.30 19.93 3.53
N SER A 13 2.45 19.41 2.64
CA SER A 13 0.98 19.56 2.73
C SER A 13 0.40 18.89 3.98
N TYR A 14 0.90 17.71 4.32
CA TYR A 14 0.39 16.89 5.43
C TYR A 14 1.26 16.95 6.68
N ARG A 15 2.32 17.76 6.69
CA ARG A 15 3.29 17.87 7.80
C ARG A 15 3.88 16.51 8.20
N ILE A 16 4.16 15.67 7.21
CA ILE A 16 4.72 14.33 7.40
C ILE A 16 6.24 14.43 7.39
N HIS A 17 6.90 13.87 8.40
CA HIS A 17 8.35 13.73 8.44
C HIS A 17 8.76 12.39 7.84
N LEU A 18 9.53 12.43 6.74
CA LEU A 18 10.05 11.23 6.09
C LEU A 18 11.41 10.88 6.68
N GLN A 19 11.57 9.63 7.13
CA GLN A 19 12.81 9.11 7.69
C GLN A 19 13.24 7.87 6.90
N TRP A 20 14.51 7.81 6.53
CA TRP A 20 15.11 6.61 5.96
C TRP A 20 15.53 5.69 7.09
N ILE A 21 15.08 4.43 7.04
CA ILE A 21 15.41 3.42 8.04
C ILE A 21 16.22 2.32 7.35
N PRO A 22 17.31 1.82 7.97
CA PRO A 22 18.03 0.65 7.49
C PRO A 22 17.13 -0.60 7.46
N SER A 23 17.26 -1.40 6.41
CA SER A 23 16.38 -2.54 6.10
C SER A 23 16.27 -3.64 7.17
N HIS A 24 17.19 -3.71 8.13
CA HIS A 24 17.33 -4.84 9.08
C HIS A 24 16.90 -4.50 10.51
N VAL A 25 16.48 -3.27 10.81
CA VAL A 25 15.95 -3.00 12.14
C VAL A 25 14.61 -3.72 12.20
N ASN A 26 14.50 -4.76 13.05
CA ASN A 26 13.35 -5.63 13.29
C ASN A 26 12.11 -4.84 13.77
N ILE A 27 11.66 -3.89 12.97
CA ILE A 27 10.52 -3.02 13.18
C ILE A 27 9.35 -3.77 12.56
N GLN A 28 8.52 -4.33 13.43
CA GLN A 28 7.37 -5.15 13.06
C GLN A 28 6.50 -4.51 11.96
N ASP A 29 6.26 -3.20 12.03
CA ASP A 29 5.45 -2.50 11.04
C ASP A 29 6.08 -2.47 9.63
N ASN A 30 7.41 -2.45 9.54
CA ASN A 30 8.11 -2.50 8.27
C ASN A 30 8.04 -3.90 7.65
N GLU A 31 8.17 -4.95 8.46
CA GLU A 31 8.00 -6.34 8.02
C GLU A 31 6.56 -6.59 7.52
N ILE A 32 5.56 -6.02 8.20
CA ILE A 32 4.16 -6.08 7.75
C ILE A 32 3.98 -5.35 6.42
N ALA A 33 4.56 -4.15 6.27
CA ALA A 33 4.48 -3.39 5.02
C ALA A 33 5.15 -4.13 3.85
N ASP A 34 6.30 -4.76 4.07
CA ASP A 34 7.01 -5.57 3.08
C ASP A 34 6.22 -6.82 2.68
N ALA A 35 5.65 -7.55 3.66
CA ALA A 35 4.80 -8.71 3.39
C ALA A 35 3.55 -8.33 2.57
N LEU A 36 2.92 -7.20 2.88
CA LEU A 36 1.78 -6.68 2.11
C LEU A 36 2.18 -6.27 0.69
N ALA A 37 3.35 -5.64 0.51
CA ALA A 37 3.87 -5.27 -0.80
C ALA A 37 4.14 -6.51 -1.66
N LYS A 38 4.74 -7.56 -1.10
CA LYS A 38 4.97 -8.86 -1.77
C LYS A 38 3.65 -9.51 -2.21
N ALA A 39 2.68 -9.62 -1.30
CA ALA A 39 1.36 -10.18 -1.62
C ALA A 39 0.63 -9.39 -2.74
N GLY A 40 0.79 -8.06 -2.76
CA GLY A 40 0.24 -7.21 -3.82
C GLY A 40 0.93 -7.40 -5.18
N ALA A 41 2.24 -7.66 -5.20
CA ALA A 41 2.98 -7.97 -6.42
C ALA A 41 2.59 -9.37 -6.97
N ASP A 42 2.38 -10.35 -6.10
CA ASP A 42 1.96 -11.69 -6.50
C ASP A 42 0.53 -11.70 -7.07
N ASP A 43 -0.39 -10.90 -6.51
CA ASP A 43 -1.75 -10.71 -7.07
C ASP A 43 -1.72 -10.02 -8.45
N ALA A 44 -0.70 -9.21 -8.72
CA ALA A 44 -0.46 -8.62 -10.04
C ALA A 44 0.01 -9.67 -11.07
N SER A 45 0.71 -10.72 -10.63
CA SER A 45 1.18 -11.82 -11.50
C SER A 45 0.05 -12.73 -12.02
N VAL A 46 -1.12 -12.73 -11.37
CA VAL A 46 -2.28 -13.54 -11.80
C VAL A 46 -3.01 -12.88 -12.99
N PHE A 47 -2.74 -11.61 -13.28
CA PHE A 47 -3.29 -10.92 -14.44
C PHE A 47 -2.44 -11.17 -15.69
N SER A 48 -2.78 -12.21 -16.45
CA SER A 48 -2.16 -12.50 -17.77
C SER A 48 -2.46 -11.45 -18.85
N ALA A 49 -3.26 -10.42 -18.54
CA ALA A 49 -3.48 -9.25 -19.38
C ALA A 49 -3.24 -7.98 -18.54
N PRO A 50 -2.58 -6.94 -19.10
CA PRO A 50 -2.29 -5.72 -18.37
C PRO A 50 -3.60 -4.96 -18.13
N LEU A 51 -4.20 -5.19 -16.97
CA LEU A 51 -5.27 -4.32 -16.49
C LEU A 51 -4.72 -2.92 -16.32
N THR A 52 -5.50 -1.94 -16.75
CA THR A 52 -5.16 -0.55 -16.55
C THR A 52 -5.09 -0.23 -15.06
N TYR A 53 -4.26 0.75 -14.68
CA TYR A 53 -4.13 1.22 -13.28
C TYR A 53 -5.48 1.51 -12.62
N LEU A 54 -6.45 2.02 -13.41
CA LEU A 54 -7.78 2.37 -12.91
C LEU A 54 -8.61 1.13 -12.53
N GLU A 55 -8.47 0.04 -13.27
CA GLU A 55 -9.13 -1.24 -12.98
C GLU A 55 -8.55 -1.87 -11.71
N LEU A 56 -7.21 -1.85 -11.57
CA LEU A 56 -6.51 -2.30 -10.36
C LEU A 56 -6.93 -1.49 -9.13
N PHE A 57 -6.92 -0.16 -9.23
CA PHE A 57 -7.34 0.73 -8.14
C PHE A 57 -8.80 0.50 -7.74
N SER A 58 -9.70 0.35 -8.72
CA SER A 58 -11.12 0.10 -8.48
C SER A 58 -11.34 -1.24 -7.78
N ARG A 59 -10.61 -2.29 -8.17
CA ARG A 59 -10.69 -3.61 -7.55
C ARG A 59 -10.16 -3.59 -6.11
N ALA A 60 -9.01 -2.97 -5.86
CA ALA A 60 -8.46 -2.84 -4.51
C ALA A 60 -9.40 -2.04 -3.60
N LYS A 61 -9.98 -0.94 -4.10
CA LYS A 61 -10.97 -0.14 -3.37
C LYS A 61 -12.24 -0.94 -3.05
N SER A 62 -12.71 -1.78 -3.98
CA SER A 62 -13.85 -2.67 -3.77
C SER A 62 -13.57 -3.71 -2.67
N ARG A 63 -12.41 -4.39 -2.74
CA ARG A 63 -11.98 -5.37 -1.72
C ARG A 63 -11.90 -4.74 -0.34
N ASN A 64 -11.29 -3.56 -0.23
CA ASN A 64 -11.20 -2.84 1.04
C ASN A 64 -12.58 -2.53 1.61
N LYS A 65 -13.53 -2.03 0.79
CA LYS A 65 -14.92 -1.78 1.26
C LYS A 65 -15.58 -3.04 1.82
N THR A 66 -15.39 -4.20 1.18
CA THR A 66 -15.93 -5.46 1.67
C THR A 66 -15.34 -5.87 3.01
N ILE A 67 -14.02 -5.70 3.18
CA ILE A 67 -13.34 -5.97 4.47
C ILE A 67 -13.87 -5.05 5.57
N TRP A 68 -14.10 -3.77 5.27
CA TRP A 68 -14.67 -2.81 6.22
C TRP A 68 -16.13 -3.09 6.61
N LEU A 69 -16.86 -3.90 5.84
CA LEU A 69 -18.25 -4.29 6.14
C LEU A 69 -18.33 -5.51 7.06
N ILE A 70 -17.21 -6.17 7.37
CA ILE A 70 -17.19 -7.29 8.30
C ILE A 70 -17.16 -6.71 9.72
N PRO A 71 -18.24 -6.85 10.53
CA PRO A 71 -18.21 -6.39 11.90
C PRO A 71 -17.12 -7.14 12.67
N PRO A 72 -16.36 -6.47 13.54
CA PRO A 72 -15.40 -7.15 14.40
C PRO A 72 -16.15 -8.18 15.25
N VAL A 73 -15.72 -9.43 15.16
CA VAL A 73 -16.17 -10.49 16.07
C VAL A 73 -15.62 -10.13 17.44
N HIS A 74 -16.52 -9.77 18.36
CA HIS A 74 -16.20 -9.65 19.77
C HIS A 74 -16.51 -11.00 20.42
N ASP A 75 -15.46 -11.67 20.91
CA ASP A 75 -15.58 -12.74 21.91
C ASP A 75 -15.81 -12.13 23.31
#